data_AF-A0A2G4FFZ0-F1
#
_entry.id   AF-A0A2G4FFZ0-F1
#
_cell.length_a   1.000
_cell.length_b   1.000
_cell.length_c   1.000
_cell.angle_alpha   90.00
_cell.angle_beta   90.00
_cell.angle_gamma   90.00
#
_symmetry.space_group_name_H-M   'P 1'
#
loop_
_entity.id
_entity.type
_entity.pdbx_description
1 polymer ?
#
loop_
_entity_poly.entity_id
_entity_poly.type
_entity_poly.pdbx_seq_one_letter_code
_entity_poly.pdbx_strand_id
1 'polypeptide(L)'
;MQDYPIEQYLRDAKIDTLYEGTTAIQGLDFFFRKMVRDQFNSIFYLGSQITETVKGDEGSGQLVTERELLGKSLEDVQAIIGLLGQWAKASQTDSQEIYRVGLNTTRLLMATGDLLIGWLLLRQAEVAITALAAGASDRERLFYLGKIETAKWFARNRLPLLAAERAIAEATTLEVMEVAEESF
;
A
#
# COMPACT_ATOMS: atom_id res chain seq x y z
N MET A 1 -27.61 6.46 -22.60
CA MET A 1 -27.41 5.28 -23.45
C MET A 1 -26.51 4.34 -22.69
N GLN A 2 -27.01 3.14 -22.37
CA GLN A 2 -26.35 2.07 -21.60
C GLN A 2 -25.57 1.11 -22.53
N ASP A 3 -24.96 1.66 -23.58
CA ASP A 3 -24.42 0.83 -24.68
C ASP A 3 -23.17 0.02 -24.27
N TYR A 4 -22.56 0.39 -23.12
CA TYR A 4 -21.44 -0.31 -22.51
C TYR A 4 -21.64 -0.47 -21.00
N PRO A 5 -21.12 -1.54 -20.38
CA PRO A 5 -21.37 -1.85 -18.97
C PRO A 5 -20.55 -0.98 -17.98
N ILE A 6 -19.67 -0.11 -18.46
CA ILE A 6 -18.71 0.63 -17.61
C ILE A 6 -19.43 1.55 -16.62
N GLU A 7 -20.49 2.24 -17.04
CA GLU A 7 -21.28 3.07 -16.12
C GLU A 7 -21.96 2.25 -15.02
N GLN A 8 -22.34 1.01 -15.34
CA GLN A 8 -22.92 0.10 -14.38
C GLN A 8 -21.87 -0.37 -13.37
N TYR A 9 -20.67 -0.76 -13.84
CA TYR A 9 -19.58 -1.14 -12.94
C TYR A 9 -19.23 -0.04 -11.95
N LEU A 10 -19.20 1.23 -12.38
CA LEU A 10 -18.92 2.35 -11.47
C LEU A 10 -20.02 2.54 -10.41
N ARG A 11 -21.28 2.45 -10.82
CA ARG A 11 -22.42 2.56 -9.89
C ARG A 11 -22.42 1.41 -8.89
N ASP A 12 -22.22 0.19 -9.38
CA ASP A 12 -22.27 -1.01 -8.56
C ASP A 12 -21.07 -1.05 -7.60
N ALA A 13 -19.86 -0.68 -8.04
CA ALA A 13 -18.67 -0.66 -7.19
C ALA A 13 -18.67 0.47 -6.14
N LYS A 14 -19.54 1.49 -6.26
CA LYS A 14 -19.55 2.61 -5.30
C LYS A 14 -19.94 2.13 -3.90
N ILE A 15 -20.85 1.15 -3.81
CA ILE A 15 -21.34 0.62 -2.53
C ILE A 15 -20.24 -0.09 -1.74
N ASP A 16 -19.22 -0.63 -2.42
CA ASP A 16 -18.11 -1.38 -1.81
C ASP A 16 -17.28 -0.52 -0.83
N THR A 17 -17.32 0.81 -0.98
CA THR A 17 -16.62 1.75 -0.08
C THR A 17 -17.43 2.14 1.16
N LEU A 18 -18.69 1.70 1.25
CA LEU A 18 -19.67 2.14 2.26
C LEU A 18 -20.23 0.96 3.06
N TYR A 19 -20.63 -0.11 2.39
CA TYR A 19 -21.21 -1.29 3.02
C TYR A 19 -20.13 -2.12 3.74
N GLU A 20 -20.50 -2.82 4.82
CA GLU A 20 -19.57 -3.57 5.70
C GLU A 20 -18.45 -2.76 6.38
N GLY A 21 -18.65 -1.44 6.47
CA GLY A 21 -17.76 -0.51 7.15
C GLY A 21 -17.02 0.38 6.15
N THR A 22 -17.18 1.69 6.32
CA THR A 22 -16.58 2.68 5.42
C THR A 22 -15.06 2.58 5.40
N THR A 23 -14.42 3.10 4.34
CA THR A 23 -12.95 3.11 4.24
C THR A 23 -12.25 3.72 5.46
N ALA A 24 -12.85 4.72 6.10
CA ALA A 24 -12.32 5.28 7.35
C ALA A 24 -12.38 4.28 8.51
N ILE A 25 -13.50 3.56 8.66
CA ILE A 25 -13.64 2.48 9.65
C ILE A 25 -12.65 1.34 9.38
N GLN A 26 -12.45 0.95 8.11
CA GLN A 26 -11.45 -0.05 7.75
C GLN A 26 -10.02 0.42 8.09
N GLY A 27 -9.71 1.70 7.85
CA GLY A 27 -8.40 2.26 8.23
C GLY A 27 -8.16 2.24 9.74
N LEU A 28 -9.18 2.61 10.53
CA LEU A 28 -9.12 2.55 11.99
C LEU A 28 -8.98 1.10 12.49
N ASP A 29 -9.74 0.16 11.94
CA ASP A 29 -9.62 -1.27 12.26
C ASP A 29 -8.22 -1.79 11.95
N PHE A 30 -7.71 -1.48 10.76
CA PHE A 30 -6.40 -1.90 10.30
C PHE A 30 -5.30 -1.45 11.26
N PHE A 31 -5.28 -0.17 11.64
CA PHE A 31 -4.27 0.33 12.57
C PHE A 31 -4.49 -0.20 14.00
N PHE A 32 -5.65 0.08 14.61
CA PHE A 32 -5.83 -0.20 16.04
C PHE A 32 -6.00 -1.70 16.34
N ARG A 33 -6.76 -2.42 15.51
CA ARG A 33 -7.09 -3.82 15.78
C ARG A 33 -6.10 -4.78 15.14
N LYS A 34 -5.59 -4.49 13.95
CA LYS A 34 -4.69 -5.43 13.22
C LYS A 34 -3.22 -5.14 13.44
N MET A 35 -2.83 -3.90 13.80
CA MET A 35 -1.44 -3.59 14.15
C MET A 35 -1.24 -3.42 15.66
N VAL A 36 -1.89 -2.44 16.29
CA VAL A 36 -1.61 -2.08 17.70
C VAL A 36 -1.95 -3.24 18.64
N ARG A 37 -3.15 -3.81 18.55
CA ARG A 37 -3.54 -4.97 19.38
C ARG A 37 -2.69 -6.21 19.11
N ASP A 38 -2.22 -6.39 17.88
CA ASP A 38 -1.32 -7.48 17.48
C ASP A 38 0.15 -7.21 17.84
N GLN A 39 0.45 -6.07 18.47
CA GLN A 39 1.81 -5.62 18.78
C GLN A 39 2.72 -5.57 17.53
N PHE A 40 2.13 -5.26 16.36
CA PHE A 40 2.79 -5.14 15.06
C PHE A 40 3.42 -6.43 14.52
N ASN A 41 3.18 -7.59 15.14
CA ASN A 41 3.81 -8.85 14.74
C ASN A 41 3.54 -9.21 13.27
N SER A 42 2.27 -9.16 12.86
CA SER A 42 1.86 -9.56 11.51
C SER A 42 2.42 -8.64 10.42
N ILE A 43 2.42 -7.32 10.66
CA ILE A 43 2.92 -6.36 9.67
C ILE A 43 4.45 -6.42 9.54
N PHE A 44 5.18 -6.69 10.63
CA PHE A 44 6.63 -6.92 10.56
C PHE A 44 6.99 -8.25 9.90
N TYR A 45 6.19 -9.30 10.10
CA TYR A 45 6.34 -10.54 9.34
C TYR A 45 6.15 -10.30 7.83
N LEU A 46 5.12 -9.56 7.42
CA LEU A 46 4.96 -9.20 6.01
C LEU A 46 6.14 -8.36 5.50
N GLY A 47 6.61 -7.39 6.29
CA GLY A 47 7.78 -6.59 5.95
C GLY A 47 9.05 -7.43 5.73
N SER A 48 9.25 -8.50 6.50
CA SER A 48 10.39 -9.41 6.31
C SER A 48 10.28 -10.20 5.00
N GLN A 49 9.09 -10.67 4.65
CA GLN A 49 8.84 -11.34 3.37
C GLN A 49 9.06 -10.41 2.17
N ILE A 50 8.64 -9.14 2.27
CA ILE A 50 8.94 -8.13 1.25
C ILE A 50 10.44 -7.89 1.16
N THR A 51 11.13 -7.81 2.31
CA THR A 51 12.60 -7.64 2.37
C THR A 51 13.33 -8.80 1.71
N GLU A 52 12.86 -10.03 1.88
CA GLU A 52 13.40 -11.21 1.18
C GLU A 52 13.26 -11.07 -0.33
N THR A 53 12.09 -10.62 -0.83
CA THR A 53 11.92 -10.31 -2.25
C THR A 53 12.86 -9.19 -2.68
N VAL A 54 13.00 -8.09 -1.94
CA VAL A 54 13.93 -7.00 -2.29
C VAL A 54 15.37 -7.50 -2.45
N LYS A 55 15.81 -8.44 -1.60
CA LYS A 55 17.17 -9.01 -1.62
C LYS A 55 17.37 -10.12 -2.65
N GLY A 56 16.32 -10.83 -3.02
CA GLY A 56 16.41 -12.00 -3.88
C GLY A 56 16.75 -11.61 -5.31
N ASP A 57 18.01 -11.71 -5.73
CA ASP A 57 18.37 -11.71 -7.14
C ASP A 57 18.44 -13.15 -7.64
N GLU A 58 17.46 -13.57 -8.46
CA GLU A 58 17.48 -14.87 -9.14
C GLU A 58 18.46 -14.89 -10.34
N GLY A 59 19.35 -13.89 -10.46
CA GLY A 59 20.46 -13.88 -11.40
C GLY A 59 20.11 -13.40 -12.81
N SER A 60 18.85 -12.99 -13.06
CA SER A 60 18.45 -12.41 -14.34
C SER A 60 18.75 -10.91 -14.43
N GLY A 61 18.90 -10.21 -13.29
CA GLY A 61 19.10 -8.76 -13.22
C GLY A 61 17.93 -7.90 -13.77
N GLN A 62 16.85 -8.52 -14.25
CA GLN A 62 15.81 -7.80 -15.00
C GLN A 62 14.87 -6.94 -14.14
N LEU A 63 14.89 -7.14 -12.82
CA LEU A 63 13.98 -6.48 -11.86
C LEU A 63 14.74 -5.65 -10.80
N VAL A 64 16.03 -5.36 -11.01
CA VAL A 64 16.87 -4.67 -10.00
C VAL A 64 16.25 -3.33 -9.60
N THR A 65 15.91 -2.48 -10.56
CA THR A 65 15.28 -1.18 -10.30
C THR A 65 13.95 -1.32 -9.57
N GLU A 66 13.14 -2.30 -9.95
CA GLU A 66 11.84 -2.52 -9.34
C GLU A 66 11.95 -3.00 -7.88
N ARG A 67 12.95 -3.84 -7.58
CA ARG A 67 13.26 -4.25 -6.20
C ARG A 67 13.74 -3.08 -5.34
N GLU A 68 14.57 -2.20 -5.89
CA GLU A 68 15.00 -0.98 -5.19
C GLU A 68 13.80 -0.08 -4.87
N LEU A 69 12.88 0.11 -5.83
CA LEU A 69 11.66 0.88 -5.62
C LEU A 69 10.76 0.22 -4.56
N LEU A 70 10.61 -1.10 -4.60
CA LEU A 70 9.87 -1.84 -3.56
C LEU A 70 10.49 -1.65 -2.18
N GLY A 71 11.82 -1.70 -2.07
CA GLY A 71 12.54 -1.47 -0.82
C GLY A 71 12.28 -0.08 -0.24
N LYS A 72 12.41 0.96 -1.07
CA LYS A 72 12.11 2.35 -0.66
C LYS A 72 10.65 2.51 -0.22
N SER A 73 9.71 1.94 -0.97
CA SER A 73 8.29 1.98 -0.59
C SER A 73 7.98 1.23 0.69
N LEU A 74 8.69 0.14 1.00
CA LEU A 74 8.58 -0.54 2.28
C LEU A 74 9.05 0.39 3.42
N GLU A 75 10.19 1.05 3.25
CA GLU A 75 10.70 2.03 4.24
C GLU A 75 9.71 3.18 4.45
N ASP A 76 9.08 3.67 3.38
CA ASP A 76 8.11 4.76 3.47
C ASP A 76 6.85 4.36 4.24
N VAL A 77 6.30 3.17 3.97
CA VAL A 77 5.15 2.66 4.73
C VAL A 77 5.52 2.39 6.19
N GLN A 78 6.72 1.87 6.45
CA GLN A 78 7.22 1.66 7.81
C GLN A 78 7.37 2.99 8.58
N ALA A 79 7.80 4.06 7.91
CA ALA A 79 7.88 5.39 8.51
C ALA A 79 6.48 5.91 8.90
N ILE A 80 5.47 5.76 8.02
CA ILE A 80 4.08 6.11 8.34
C ILE A 80 3.59 5.32 9.56
N ILE A 81 3.80 4.00 9.59
CA ILE A 81 3.43 3.15 10.74
C ILE A 81 4.09 3.66 12.02
N GLY A 82 5.38 4.01 11.95
CA GLY A 82 6.15 4.57 13.06
C GLY A 82 5.55 5.87 13.61
N LEU A 83 5.19 6.81 12.73
CA LEU A 83 4.54 8.08 13.13
C LEU A 83 3.21 7.83 13.85
N LEU A 84 2.34 6.99 13.27
CA LEU A 84 1.05 6.69 13.87
C LEU A 84 1.21 5.99 15.23
N GLY A 85 2.19 5.09 15.35
CA GLY A 85 2.54 4.46 16.62
C GLY A 85 3.03 5.46 17.68
N GLN A 86 3.82 6.46 17.28
CA GLN A 86 4.28 7.53 18.16
C GLN A 86 3.11 8.40 18.66
N TRP A 87 2.22 8.84 17.77
CA TRP A 87 1.05 9.64 18.16
C TRP A 87 0.06 8.85 19.01
N ALA A 88 -0.17 7.57 18.71
CA ALA A 88 -1.00 6.70 19.54
C ALA A 88 -0.41 6.48 20.95
N LYS A 89 0.92 6.52 21.10
CA LYS A 89 1.57 6.50 22.41
C LYS A 89 1.45 7.84 23.11
N ALA A 90 1.70 8.94 22.40
CA ALA A 90 1.57 10.30 22.94
C ALA A 90 0.13 10.61 23.41
N SER A 91 -0.87 9.97 22.79
CA SER A 91 -2.27 10.14 23.17
C SER A 91 -2.63 9.63 24.56
N GLN A 92 -1.74 8.87 25.21
CA GLN A 92 -1.92 8.46 26.61
C GLN A 92 -1.71 9.64 27.57
N THR A 93 -0.96 10.66 27.16
CA THR A 93 -0.69 11.87 27.95
C THR A 93 -1.37 13.11 27.39
N ASP A 94 -1.57 13.18 26.07
CA ASP A 94 -2.27 14.26 25.39
C ASP A 94 -3.30 13.68 24.41
N SER A 95 -4.56 13.62 24.81
CA SER A 95 -5.60 12.95 24.02
C SER A 95 -5.79 13.55 22.62
N GLN A 96 -5.36 14.79 22.35
CA GLN A 96 -5.51 15.40 21.02
C GLN A 96 -4.61 14.74 19.97
N GLU A 97 -3.50 14.12 20.38
CA GLU A 97 -2.58 13.43 19.46
C GLU A 97 -3.25 12.24 18.73
N ILE A 98 -4.34 11.70 19.28
CA ILE A 98 -5.11 10.64 18.60
C ILE A 98 -5.74 11.12 17.29
N TYR A 99 -6.01 12.42 17.15
CA TYR A 99 -6.56 12.96 15.91
C TYR A 99 -5.56 12.85 14.75
N ARG A 100 -4.26 13.00 15.00
CA ARG A 100 -3.22 12.79 13.97
C ARG A 100 -3.26 11.37 13.42
N VAL A 101 -3.51 10.39 14.29
CA VAL A 101 -3.73 8.99 13.86
C VAL A 101 -4.96 8.91 12.97
N GLY A 102 -6.10 9.46 13.41
CA GLY A 102 -7.35 9.48 12.64
C GLY A 102 -7.23 10.12 11.26
N LEU A 103 -6.49 11.22 11.14
CA LEU A 103 -6.22 11.94 9.89
C LEU A 103 -5.34 11.15 8.90
N ASN A 104 -4.73 10.04 9.35
CA ASN A 104 -3.76 9.28 8.56
C ASN A 104 -4.11 7.79 8.39
N THR A 105 -5.13 7.25 9.07
CA THR A 105 -5.40 5.80 9.01
C THR A 105 -5.81 5.33 7.61
N THR A 106 -6.63 6.10 6.89
CA THR A 106 -6.97 5.79 5.49
C THR A 106 -5.76 5.87 4.58
N ARG A 107 -4.85 6.84 4.81
CA ARG A 107 -3.59 6.94 4.06
C ARG A 107 -2.71 5.71 4.28
N LEU A 108 -2.52 5.30 5.54
CA LEU A 108 -1.78 4.09 5.88
C LEU A 108 -2.39 2.85 5.21
N LEU A 109 -3.72 2.71 5.23
CA LEU A 109 -4.42 1.60 4.60
C LEU A 109 -4.13 1.54 3.09
N MET A 110 -4.28 2.67 2.38
CA MET A 110 -4.08 2.72 0.93
C MET A 110 -2.60 2.54 0.54
N ALA A 111 -1.68 3.18 1.26
CA ALA A 111 -0.23 3.04 1.02
C ALA A 111 0.23 1.58 1.25
N THR A 112 -0.31 0.92 2.26
CA THR A 112 -0.03 -0.51 2.50
C THR A 112 -0.60 -1.39 1.37
N GLY A 113 -1.78 -1.07 0.85
CA GLY A 113 -2.36 -1.74 -0.30
C GLY A 113 -1.47 -1.64 -1.54
N ASP A 114 -1.03 -0.43 -1.91
CA ASP A 114 -0.14 -0.22 -3.05
C ASP A 114 1.20 -0.95 -2.88
N LEU A 115 1.78 -0.94 -1.68
CA LEU A 115 2.99 -1.71 -1.36
C LEU A 115 2.79 -3.21 -1.60
N LEU A 116 1.70 -3.79 -1.09
CA LEU A 116 1.41 -5.22 -1.25
C LEU A 116 1.12 -5.59 -2.72
N ILE A 117 0.43 -4.74 -3.47
CA ILE A 117 0.20 -4.95 -4.90
C ILE A 117 1.54 -4.95 -5.65
N GLY A 118 2.41 -3.98 -5.40
CA GLY A 118 3.75 -3.92 -6.01
C GLY A 118 4.58 -5.16 -5.69
N TRP A 119 4.61 -5.58 -4.43
CA TRP A 119 5.30 -6.80 -4.00
C TRP A 119 4.78 -8.06 -4.71
N LEU A 120 3.46 -8.28 -4.72
CA LEU A 120 2.87 -9.46 -5.33
C LEU A 120 3.01 -9.48 -6.85
N LEU A 121 2.95 -8.32 -7.52
CA LEU A 121 3.24 -8.21 -8.95
C LEU A 121 4.70 -8.57 -9.26
N LEU A 122 5.65 -8.15 -8.42
CA LEU A 122 7.06 -8.52 -8.60
C LEU A 122 7.30 -10.01 -8.42
N ARG A 123 6.66 -10.64 -7.42
CA ARG A 123 6.69 -12.11 -7.28
C ARG A 123 6.09 -12.84 -8.49
N GLN A 124 5.02 -12.31 -9.07
CA GLN A 124 4.47 -12.85 -10.32
C GLN A 124 5.44 -12.69 -11.50
N ALA A 125 6.17 -11.57 -11.55
CA ALA A 125 7.18 -11.33 -12.58
C ALA A 125 8.39 -12.28 -12.45
N GLU A 126 8.85 -12.59 -11.25
CA GLU A 126 9.89 -13.62 -11.02
C GLU A 126 9.47 -14.98 -11.59
N VAL A 127 8.27 -15.43 -11.23
CA VAL A 127 7.71 -16.69 -11.75
C VAL A 127 7.60 -16.66 -13.28
N ALA A 128 7.17 -15.53 -13.85
CA ALA A 128 7.07 -15.33 -15.29
C ALA A 128 8.44 -15.40 -16.00
N ILE A 129 9.47 -14.77 -15.43
CA ILE A 129 10.85 -14.82 -15.95
C ILE A 129 11.36 -16.27 -15.95
N THR A 130 11.19 -16.98 -14.83
CA THR A 130 11.61 -18.37 -14.69
C THR A 130 10.88 -19.28 -15.68
N ALA A 131 9.56 -19.11 -15.86
CA ALA A 131 8.79 -19.88 -16.82
C ALA A 131 9.23 -19.62 -18.28
N LEU A 132 9.52 -18.37 -18.63
CA LEU A 132 10.06 -18.02 -19.95
C LEU A 132 11.44 -18.65 -20.20
N ALA A 133 12.32 -18.65 -19.20
CA ALA A 133 13.63 -19.30 -19.28
C ALA A 133 13.52 -20.82 -19.44
N ALA A 134 12.49 -21.43 -18.86
CA ALA A 134 12.19 -22.87 -18.97
C ALA A 134 11.54 -23.28 -20.31
N GLY A 135 11.32 -22.34 -21.24
CA GLY A 135 10.78 -22.65 -22.57
C GLY A 135 9.25 -22.73 -22.63
N ALA A 136 8.55 -21.80 -21.97
CA ALA A 136 7.10 -21.65 -22.05
C ALA A 136 6.58 -21.61 -23.52
N SER A 137 5.37 -22.12 -23.74
CA SER A 137 4.73 -22.15 -25.07
C SER A 137 4.46 -20.73 -25.61
N ASP A 138 4.24 -20.60 -26.93
CA ASP A 138 4.00 -19.29 -27.56
C ASP A 138 2.79 -18.54 -26.97
N ARG A 139 1.73 -19.27 -26.58
CA ARG A 139 0.55 -18.69 -25.92
C ARG A 139 0.87 -18.17 -24.52
N GLU A 140 1.68 -18.90 -23.77
CA GLU A 140 2.08 -18.53 -22.40
C GLU A 140 3.12 -17.41 -22.41
N ARG A 141 3.96 -17.36 -23.44
CA ARG A 141 5.01 -16.36 -23.61
C ARG A 141 4.44 -14.93 -23.53
N LEU A 142 3.37 -14.64 -24.27
CA LEU A 142 2.75 -13.31 -24.26
C LEU A 142 2.17 -12.96 -22.89
N PHE A 143 1.56 -13.92 -22.19
CA PHE A 143 1.03 -13.71 -20.85
C PHE A 143 2.15 -13.39 -19.84
N TYR A 144 3.24 -14.15 -19.86
CA TYR A 144 4.38 -13.92 -18.96
C TYR A 144 5.09 -12.60 -19.23
N LEU A 145 5.26 -12.22 -20.49
CA LEU A 145 5.78 -10.89 -20.83
C LEU A 145 4.86 -9.78 -20.29
N GLY A 146 3.54 -9.94 -20.40
CA GLY A 146 2.58 -9.01 -19.82
C GLY A 146 2.70 -8.89 -18.30
N LYS A 147 2.95 -9.99 -17.58
CA LYS A 147 3.16 -9.97 -16.12
C LYS A 147 4.42 -9.19 -15.73
N ILE A 148 5.52 -9.40 -16.45
CA ILE A 148 6.78 -8.69 -16.21
C ILE A 148 6.58 -7.18 -16.42
N GLU A 149 5.99 -6.79 -17.55
CA GLU A 149 5.81 -5.37 -17.86
C GLU A 149 4.78 -4.69 -16.95
N THR A 150 3.73 -5.40 -16.53
CA THR A 150 2.77 -4.88 -15.53
C THR A 150 3.48 -4.60 -14.20
N ALA A 151 4.33 -5.51 -13.73
CA ALA A 151 5.07 -5.33 -12.49
C ALA A 151 6.04 -4.14 -12.58
N LYS A 152 6.80 -4.04 -13.67
CA LYS A 152 7.71 -2.91 -13.92
C LYS A 152 6.96 -1.59 -13.98
N TRP A 153 5.85 -1.54 -14.70
CA TRP A 153 5.05 -0.33 -14.80
C TRP A 153 4.51 0.10 -13.43
N PHE A 154 3.92 -0.82 -12.67
CA PHE A 154 3.38 -0.51 -11.34
C PHE A 154 4.48 -0.02 -10.41
N ALA A 155 5.60 -0.73 -10.35
CA ALA A 155 6.73 -0.35 -9.51
C ALA A 155 7.28 1.04 -9.87
N ARG A 156 7.33 1.42 -11.15
CA ARG A 156 7.85 2.72 -11.58
C ARG A 156 6.86 3.88 -11.46
N ASN A 157 5.55 3.61 -11.49
CA ASN A 157 4.53 4.68 -11.59
C ASN A 157 3.63 4.81 -10.35
N ARG A 158 3.51 3.76 -9.54
CA ARG A 158 2.65 3.74 -8.34
C ARG A 158 3.46 3.81 -7.06
N LEU A 159 4.47 2.96 -6.92
CA LEU A 159 5.30 2.89 -5.71
C LEU A 159 5.98 4.22 -5.31
N PRO A 160 6.47 5.08 -6.23
CA PRO A 160 7.07 6.35 -5.86
C PRO A 160 6.10 7.33 -5.18
N LEU A 161 4.79 7.16 -5.36
CA LEU A 161 3.79 8.02 -4.70
C LEU A 161 3.78 7.83 -3.18
N LEU A 162 4.26 6.68 -2.68
CA LEU A 162 4.30 6.38 -1.24
C LEU A 162 5.26 7.31 -0.49
N ALA A 163 6.31 7.80 -1.16
CA ALA A 163 7.20 8.82 -0.60
C ALA A 163 6.45 10.14 -0.36
N ALA A 164 5.52 10.51 -1.25
CA ALA A 164 4.68 11.69 -1.07
C ALA A 164 3.66 11.49 0.06
N GLU A 165 3.04 10.31 0.13
CA GLU A 165 2.13 9.98 1.24
C GLU A 165 2.85 10.05 2.60
N ARG A 166 4.09 9.55 2.67
CA ARG A 166 4.93 9.70 3.85
C ARG A 166 5.18 11.17 4.19
N ALA A 167 5.61 11.98 3.22
CA ALA A 167 5.87 13.40 3.45
C ALA A 167 4.62 14.14 3.96
N ILE A 168 3.44 13.81 3.44
CA ILE A 168 2.16 14.36 3.91
C ILE A 168 1.86 13.90 5.34
N ALA A 169 2.11 12.63 5.68
CA ALA A 169 1.94 12.14 7.04
C ALA A 169 2.87 12.89 8.01
N GLU A 170 4.16 13.03 7.67
CA GLU A 170 5.15 13.78 8.47
C GLU A 170 4.73 15.25 8.69
N ALA A 171 4.08 15.87 7.71
CA ALA A 171 3.61 17.25 7.78
C ALA A 171 2.25 17.44 8.49
N THR A 172 1.61 16.38 8.99
CA THR A 172 0.30 16.47 9.65
C THR A 172 0.36 17.47 10.81
N THR A 173 -0.64 18.34 10.94
CA THR A 173 -0.87 19.22 12.09
C THR A 173 -2.29 19.01 12.62
N LEU A 174 -2.62 19.62 13.77
CA LEU A 174 -3.96 19.58 14.36
C LEU A 174 -4.83 20.80 13.99
N GLU A 175 -4.32 21.72 13.18
CA GLU A 175 -5.01 22.97 12.85
C GLU A 175 -6.43 22.71 12.31
N VAL A 176 -6.62 21.70 11.45
CA VAL A 176 -7.94 21.31 10.92
C VAL A 176 -8.92 20.83 11.99
N MET A 177 -8.41 20.32 13.11
CA MET A 177 -9.23 19.87 14.25
C MET A 177 -9.57 21.02 15.21
N GLU A 178 -8.89 22.16 15.08
CA GLU A 178 -9.05 23.35 15.93
C GLU A 178 -9.95 24.41 15.29
N VAL A 179 -10.20 24.33 13.97
CA VAL A 179 -11.09 25.25 13.26
C VAL A 179 -12.53 25.10 13.77
N ALA A 180 -13.18 26.23 14.00
CA ALA A 180 -14.59 26.28 14.38
C ALA A 180 -15.49 25.74 13.26
N GLU A 181 -16.46 24.89 13.61
CA GLU A 181 -17.35 24.20 12.67
C GLU A 181 -18.08 25.17 11.74
N GLU A 182 -18.44 26.37 12.23
CA GLU A 182 -19.12 27.42 11.46
C GLU A 182 -18.31 27.99 10.29
N SER A 183 -17.04 27.59 10.15
CA SER A 183 -16.16 27.99 9.05
C SER A 183 -16.29 27.12 7.80
N PHE A 184 -17.11 26.06 7.82
CA PHE A 184 -17.34 25.10 6.73
C PHE A 184 -18.78 25.15 6.21
#